data_AF-T1BRU9-F1
#
_entry.id   AF-T1BRU9-F1
#
_cell.length_a   1.000
_cell.length_b   1.000
_cell.length_c   1.000
_cell.angle_alpha   90.00
_cell.angle_beta   90.00
_cell.angle_gamma   90.00
#
_symmetry.space_group_name_H-M   'P 1'
#
loop_
_entity.id
_entity.type
_entity.pdbx_description
1 polymer ?
#
loop_
_entity_poly.entity_id
_entity_poly.type
_entity_poly.pdbx_seq_one_letter_code
_entity_poly.pdbx_strand_id
1 'polypeptide(L)'
;MDSGHLPGHRTSGREGRSSHPSRDRTLVLPGEEIPSDGLRPGSGTYRVHGKVYASVLGLVAERPPFVQVLPLSGRYIPKAGDVVLGTVTDVQGTFWLLDIGAPRWAPLHMTGTPWKIEIGETDRYLR
;
A
#
# COMPACT_ATOMS: atom_id res chain seq x y z
N MET A 1 17.63 55.45 38.93
CA MET A 1 18.46 54.43 38.27
C MET A 1 17.82 53.11 38.61
N ASP A 2 16.85 52.71 37.78
CA ASP A 2 16.01 51.54 38.02
C ASP A 2 16.53 50.38 37.16
N SER A 3 16.84 49.27 37.82
CA SER A 3 17.58 48.13 37.31
C SER A 3 16.64 47.22 36.53
N GLY A 4 16.87 47.10 35.22
CA GLY A 4 16.03 46.34 34.31
C GLY A 4 15.86 44.87 34.68
N HIS A 5 14.60 44.44 34.76
CA HIS A 5 14.20 43.04 34.85
C HIS A 5 13.82 42.56 33.44
N LEU A 6 14.63 41.66 32.86
CA LEU A 6 14.38 41.06 31.55
C LEU A 6 13.29 39.96 31.68
N PRO A 7 12.22 39.97 30.88
CA PRO A 7 11.21 38.91 30.91
C PRO A 7 11.75 37.64 30.22
N GLY A 8 11.69 36.52 30.95
CA GLY A 8 12.10 35.21 30.46
C GLY A 8 11.37 34.80 29.19
N HIS A 9 12.14 34.27 28.23
CA HIS A 9 11.64 33.58 27.06
C HIS A 9 10.82 32.36 27.51
N ARG A 10 9.50 32.46 27.45
CA ARG A 10 8.61 31.30 27.45
C ARG A 10 8.83 30.59 26.12
N THR A 11 9.69 29.58 26.10
CA THR A 11 9.68 28.58 25.04
C THR A 11 8.33 27.87 25.13
N SER A 12 7.36 28.30 24.32
CA SER A 12 6.15 27.51 24.13
C SER A 12 6.60 26.20 23.50
N GLY A 13 6.61 25.14 24.30
CA GLY A 13 6.70 23.78 23.79
C GLY A 13 5.66 23.66 22.69
N ARG A 14 6.14 23.57 21.45
CA ARG A 14 5.31 23.29 20.29
C ARG A 14 4.88 21.84 20.46
N GLU A 15 3.81 21.63 21.21
CA GLU A 15 3.06 20.37 21.19
C GLU A 15 2.66 20.15 19.73
N GLY A 16 3.44 19.31 19.06
CA GLY A 16 3.08 18.76 17.78
C GLY A 16 1.79 18.00 17.97
N ARG A 17 0.67 18.64 17.65
CA ARG A 17 -0.60 17.95 17.41
C ARG A 17 -0.36 17.02 16.23
N SER A 18 0.05 15.79 16.49
CA SER A 18 -0.34 14.68 15.63
C SER A 18 -1.82 14.43 15.92
N SER A 19 -2.68 15.31 15.39
CA SER A 19 -4.12 15.11 15.34
C SER A 19 -4.43 14.07 14.26
N HIS A 20 -3.96 12.84 14.47
CA HIS A 20 -4.65 11.71 13.87
C HIS A 20 -5.77 11.37 14.84
N PRO A 21 -7.04 11.69 14.57
CA PRO A 21 -8.10 11.10 15.35
C PRO A 21 -7.88 9.59 15.25
N SER A 22 -7.67 8.95 16.39
CA SER A 22 -7.81 7.50 16.51
C SER A 22 -9.28 7.21 16.24
N ARG A 23 -9.66 7.22 14.96
CA ARG A 23 -10.84 6.50 14.52
C ARG A 23 -10.54 5.07 14.93
N ASP A 24 -11.23 4.57 15.94
CA ASP A 24 -11.23 3.15 16.27
C ASP A 24 -11.55 2.43 14.97
N ARG A 25 -10.53 1.82 14.39
CA ARG A 25 -10.69 1.06 13.16
C ARG A 25 -11.24 -0.28 13.57
N THR A 26 -12.46 -0.58 13.15
CA THR A 26 -13.11 -1.85 13.45
C THR A 26 -12.31 -3.01 12.89
N LEU A 27 -11.90 -3.93 13.75
CA LEU A 27 -11.33 -5.22 13.36
C LEU A 27 -12.45 -6.13 12.88
N VAL A 28 -12.26 -6.81 11.75
CA VAL A 28 -13.25 -7.71 11.16
C VAL A 28 -12.64 -9.05 10.78
N LEU A 29 -13.44 -10.11 10.90
CA LEU A 29 -13.08 -11.46 10.44
C LEU A 29 -13.57 -11.71 9.01
N PRO A 30 -12.92 -12.61 8.24
CA PRO A 30 -13.45 -13.05 6.95
C PRO A 30 -14.89 -13.59 7.10
N GLY A 31 -15.81 -13.09 6.28
CA GLY A 31 -17.23 -13.44 6.31
C GLY A 31 -18.10 -12.50 7.16
N GLU A 32 -17.51 -11.58 7.92
CA GLU A 32 -18.25 -10.59 8.72
C GLU A 32 -18.89 -9.52 7.84
N GLU A 33 -20.15 -9.16 8.14
CA GLU A 33 -20.88 -8.11 7.42
C GLU A 33 -20.32 -6.73 7.82
N ILE A 34 -19.99 -5.91 6.83
CA ILE A 34 -19.48 -4.56 7.02
C ILE A 34 -20.60 -3.57 6.65
N PRO A 35 -20.98 -2.65 7.56
CA PRO A 35 -21.87 -1.55 7.22
C PRO A 35 -21.28 -0.73 6.08
N SER A 36 -21.94 -0.71 4.93
CA SER A 36 -21.38 -0.06 3.73
C SER A 36 -21.81 1.40 3.58
N ASP A 37 -22.89 1.84 4.24
CA ASP A 37 -23.41 3.23 4.20
C ASP A 37 -23.46 3.86 2.79
N GLY A 38 -23.83 3.05 1.79
CA GLY A 38 -23.88 3.46 0.38
C GLY A 38 -22.54 3.44 -0.36
N LEU A 39 -21.42 3.16 0.32
CA LEU A 39 -20.11 2.92 -0.29
C LEU A 39 -20.09 1.57 -1.02
N ARG A 40 -19.28 1.52 -2.08
CA ARG A 40 -19.09 0.30 -2.89
C ARG A 40 -18.04 -0.61 -2.26
N PRO A 41 -18.12 -1.95 -2.46
CA PRO A 41 -17.07 -2.86 -2.02
C PRO A 41 -15.73 -2.51 -2.70
N GLY A 42 -14.69 -2.32 -1.89
CA GLY A 42 -13.31 -2.10 -2.30
C GLY A 42 -12.42 -3.33 -2.07
N SER A 43 -11.12 -3.09 -1.86
CA SER A 43 -10.16 -4.18 -1.57
C SER A 43 -10.48 -4.87 -0.24
N GLY A 44 -10.27 -6.19 -0.18
CA GLY A 44 -10.53 -6.95 1.06
C GLY A 44 -12.01 -7.10 1.42
N THR A 45 -12.93 -6.77 0.51
CA THR A 45 -14.38 -6.97 0.69
C THR A 45 -15.01 -7.64 -0.52
N TYR A 46 -16.20 -8.19 -0.35
CA TYR A 46 -17.02 -8.76 -1.42
C TYR A 46 -18.50 -8.48 -1.16
N ARG A 47 -19.35 -8.62 -2.18
CA ARG A 47 -20.80 -8.33 -2.08
C ARG A 47 -21.63 -9.60 -2.31
N VAL A 48 -22.56 -9.86 -1.39
CA VAL A 48 -23.52 -10.97 -1.48
C VAL A 48 -24.90 -10.44 -1.10
N HIS A 49 -25.91 -10.69 -1.94
CA HIS A 49 -27.30 -10.24 -1.72
C HIS A 49 -27.44 -8.75 -1.34
N GLY A 50 -26.60 -7.88 -1.92
CA GLY A 50 -26.64 -6.43 -1.67
C GLY A 50 -25.86 -5.95 -0.45
N LYS A 51 -25.39 -6.87 0.41
CA LYS A 51 -24.59 -6.59 1.61
C LYS A 51 -23.10 -6.78 1.33
N VAL A 52 -22.26 -6.02 2.04
CA VAL A 52 -20.80 -6.08 1.90
C VAL A 52 -20.24 -6.90 3.06
N TYR A 53 -19.29 -7.79 2.76
CA TYR A 53 -18.65 -8.68 3.71
C TYR A 53 -17.13 -8.57 3.60
N ALA A 54 -16.42 -8.78 4.71
CA ALA A 54 -14.97 -8.84 4.75
C ALA A 54 -14.46 -10.12 4.08
N SER A 55 -13.50 -10.03 3.14
CA SER A 55 -12.86 -11.21 2.54
C SER A 55 -11.58 -11.63 3.25
N VAL A 56 -11.06 -10.79 4.15
CA VAL A 56 -9.79 -10.96 4.86
C VAL A 56 -9.89 -10.46 6.30
N LEU A 57 -9.03 -10.97 7.18
CA LEU A 57 -8.84 -10.45 8.53
C LEU A 57 -8.16 -9.07 8.45
N GLY A 58 -8.79 -8.04 8.99
CA GLY A 58 -8.27 -6.69 8.83
C GLY A 58 -9.04 -5.60 9.54
N LEU A 59 -8.63 -4.37 9.25
CA LEU A 59 -9.25 -3.16 9.78
C LEU A 59 -10.13 -2.52 8.71
N VAL A 60 -11.38 -2.21 9.04
CA VAL A 60 -12.28 -1.48 8.13
C VAL A 60 -11.71 -0.08 7.88
N ALA A 61 -11.69 0.30 6.61
CA ALA A 61 -11.26 1.61 6.16
C ALA A 61 -12.23 2.14 5.10
N GLU A 62 -12.95 3.21 5.43
CA GLU A 62 -13.74 3.96 4.47
C GLU A 62 -12.84 4.88 3.65
N ARG A 63 -12.86 4.68 2.34
CA ARG A 63 -12.23 5.58 1.37
C ARG A 63 -13.24 5.84 0.25
N PRO A 64 -14.14 6.82 0.41
CA PRO A 64 -15.17 7.11 -0.58
C PRO A 64 -14.59 7.20 -2.00
N PRO A 65 -15.21 6.54 -2.99
CA PRO A 65 -16.53 5.91 -2.95
C PRO A 65 -16.55 4.43 -2.49
N PHE A 66 -15.51 3.95 -1.80
CA PHE A 66 -15.36 2.54 -1.41
C PHE A 66 -15.25 2.30 0.09
N VAL A 67 -15.73 1.15 0.55
CA VAL A 67 -15.40 0.55 1.86
C VAL A 67 -14.51 -0.66 1.64
N GLN A 68 -13.38 -0.71 2.34
CA GLN A 68 -12.36 -1.73 2.16
C GLN A 68 -11.86 -2.23 3.51
N VAL A 69 -11.21 -3.39 3.50
CA VAL A 69 -10.54 -3.96 4.67
C VAL A 69 -9.04 -3.89 4.42
N LEU A 70 -8.32 -3.21 5.31
CA LEU A 70 -6.87 -3.20 5.32
C LEU A 70 -6.38 -4.48 6.02
N PRO A 71 -5.79 -5.43 5.29
CA PRO A 71 -5.40 -6.72 5.86
C PRO A 71 -4.30 -6.54 6.93
N LEU A 72 -4.35 -7.34 7.99
CA LEU A 72 -3.29 -7.36 9.02
C LEU A 72 -2.05 -8.16 8.60
N SER A 73 -2.21 -9.05 7.63
CA SER A 73 -1.13 -9.86 7.05
C SER A 73 -1.42 -10.17 5.59
N GLY A 74 -0.38 -10.50 4.84
CA GLY A 74 -0.51 -10.88 3.43
C GLY A 74 0.74 -10.57 2.63
N ARG A 75 0.74 -10.99 1.37
CA ARG A 75 1.77 -10.61 0.41
C ARG A 75 1.53 -9.20 -0.09
N TYR A 76 2.58 -8.61 -0.63
CA TYR A 76 2.50 -7.32 -1.31
C TYR A 76 1.60 -7.43 -2.56
N ILE A 77 0.57 -6.59 -2.64
CA ILE A 77 -0.32 -6.50 -3.81
C ILE A 77 0.09 -5.27 -4.62
N PRO A 78 0.75 -5.46 -5.79
CA PRO A 78 1.35 -4.36 -6.52
C PRO A 78 0.31 -3.37 -7.06
N LYS A 79 0.61 -2.07 -6.94
CA LYS A 79 -0.17 -0.97 -7.51
C LYS A 79 0.69 -0.16 -8.46
N ALA A 80 0.03 0.50 -9.43
CA ALA A 80 0.71 1.37 -10.36
C ALA A 80 1.41 2.52 -9.60
N GLY A 81 2.68 2.76 -9.95
CA GLY A 81 3.52 3.79 -9.31
C GLY A 81 4.30 3.31 -8.09
N ASP A 82 4.08 2.09 -7.62
CA ASP A 82 4.91 1.52 -6.55
C ASP A 82 6.35 1.30 -7.05
N VAL A 83 7.32 1.69 -6.23
CA VAL A 83 8.75 1.40 -6.45
C VAL A 83 9.12 0.18 -5.62
N VAL A 84 9.63 -0.86 -6.29
CA VAL A 84 9.91 -2.16 -5.68
C VAL A 84 11.29 -2.67 -6.08
N LEU A 85 11.85 -3.55 -5.25
CA LEU A 85 13.03 -4.35 -5.58
C LEU A 85 12.58 -5.76 -5.92
N GLY A 86 13.18 -6.35 -6.95
CA GLY A 86 12.88 -7.71 -7.37
C GLY A 86 14.14 -8.50 -7.70
N THR A 87 14.10 -9.80 -7.44
CA THR A 87 15.17 -10.73 -7.86
C THR A 87 14.75 -11.41 -9.15
N VAL A 88 15.63 -11.45 -10.15
CA VAL A 88 15.36 -12.17 -11.40
C VAL A 88 15.34 -13.67 -11.11
N THR A 89 14.21 -14.31 -11.38
CA THR A 89 14.01 -15.76 -11.18
C THR A 89 14.15 -16.54 -12.47
N ASP A 90 13.85 -15.92 -13.61
CA ASP A 90 13.94 -16.56 -14.93
C ASP A 90 14.16 -15.53 -16.05
N VAL A 91 14.72 -16.00 -17.16
CA VAL A 91 15.07 -15.21 -18.33
C VAL A 91 14.37 -15.78 -19.56
N GLN A 92 13.52 -14.98 -20.18
CA GLN A 92 12.83 -15.33 -21.43
C GLN A 92 13.35 -14.43 -22.54
N GLY A 93 13.14 -14.83 -23.80
CA GLY A 93 13.69 -14.10 -24.96
C GLY A 93 13.26 -12.62 -25.05
N THR A 94 12.14 -12.25 -24.42
CA THR A 94 11.63 -10.87 -24.44
C THR A 94 11.39 -10.20 -23.09
N PHE A 95 11.52 -10.93 -21.99
CA PHE A 95 11.28 -10.40 -20.65
C PHE A 95 12.06 -11.18 -19.60
N TRP A 96 12.27 -10.55 -18.45
CA TRP A 96 12.69 -11.24 -17.25
C TRP A 96 11.50 -11.48 -16.35
N LEU A 97 11.54 -12.58 -15.62
CA LEU A 97 10.58 -12.85 -14.57
C LEU A 97 11.22 -12.48 -13.23
N LEU A 98 10.56 -11.61 -12.47
CA LEU A 98 11.06 -11.12 -11.20
C LEU A 98 10.19 -11.61 -10.05
N ASP A 99 10.81 -12.03 -8.96
CA ASP A 99 10.16 -12.13 -7.66
C ASP A 99 10.24 -10.79 -6.93
N ILE A 100 9.08 -10.16 -6.75
CA ILE A 100 8.88 -8.89 -6.03
C ILE A 100 8.15 -9.08 -4.70
N GLY A 101 8.04 -10.32 -4.19
CA GLY A 101 7.29 -10.63 -2.96
C GLY A 101 5.76 -10.58 -3.12
N ALA A 102 5.27 -10.54 -4.36
CA ALA A 102 3.85 -10.57 -4.68
C ALA A 102 3.29 -12.01 -4.78
N PRO A 103 1.95 -12.19 -4.88
CA PRO A 103 1.37 -13.50 -5.15
C PRO A 103 1.79 -14.12 -6.48
N ARG A 104 2.25 -13.30 -7.44
CA ARG A 104 2.68 -13.72 -8.77
C ARG A 104 4.00 -13.04 -9.11
N TRP A 105 4.82 -13.74 -9.89
CA TRP A 105 6.01 -13.14 -10.46
C TRP A 105 5.66 -12.00 -11.42
N ALA A 106 6.53 -11.00 -11.45
CA ALA A 106 6.35 -9.79 -12.25
C ALA A 106 7.18 -9.89 -13.54
N PRO A 107 6.56 -9.82 -14.73
CA PRO A 107 7.30 -9.75 -15.98
C PRO A 107 7.85 -8.33 -16.19
N LEU A 108 9.16 -8.22 -16.45
CA LEU A 108 9.79 -7.00 -16.94
C LEU A 108 10.11 -7.17 -18.41
N HIS A 109 9.32 -6.53 -19.28
CA HIS A 109 9.56 -6.55 -20.71
C HIS A 109 10.83 -5.75 -21.06
N MET A 110 11.58 -6.21 -22.06
CA MET A 110 12.83 -5.56 -22.50
C MET A 110 12.68 -4.07 -22.85
N THR A 111 11.48 -3.63 -23.26
CA THR A 111 11.23 -2.22 -23.62
C THR A 111 11.05 -1.32 -22.40
N GLY A 112 10.89 -1.91 -21.21
CA GLY A 112 10.79 -1.20 -19.94
C GLY A 112 12.14 -0.84 -19.33
N THR A 113 13.25 -1.25 -19.95
CA THR A 113 14.61 -0.93 -19.50
C THR A 113 15.16 0.29 -20.22
N PRO A 114 16.06 1.07 -19.59
CA PRO A 114 16.66 2.26 -20.21
C PRO A 114 17.70 1.93 -21.29
N TRP A 115 18.20 0.69 -21.35
CA TRP A 115 19.10 0.23 -22.41
C TRP A 115 18.35 -0.49 -23.53
N LYS A 116 18.92 -0.45 -24.74
CA LYS A 116 18.39 -1.15 -25.92
C LYS A 116 18.83 -2.61 -25.89
N ILE A 117 17.88 -3.52 -26.13
CA ILE A 117 18.07 -4.97 -26.09
C ILE A 117 17.50 -5.57 -27.36
N GLU A 118 18.23 -6.47 -28.00
CA GLU A 118 17.72 -7.26 -29.10
C GLU A 118 16.99 -8.51 -28.59
N ILE A 119 16.02 -8.99 -29.36
CA ILE A 119 15.26 -10.20 -29.00
C ILE A 119 16.22 -11.37 -28.83
N GLY A 120 16.16 -12.04 -27.69
CA GLY A 120 17.03 -13.16 -27.35
C GLY A 120 18.34 -12.79 -26.65
N GLU A 121 18.61 -11.50 -26.41
CA GLU A 121 19.82 -11.05 -25.69
C GLU A 121 19.57 -10.70 -24.21
N THR A 122 18.42 -11.08 -23.65
CA THR A 122 18.03 -10.78 -22.27
C THR A 122 18.95 -11.42 -21.21
N ASP A 123 19.63 -12.52 -21.55
CA ASP A 123 20.59 -13.21 -20.69
C ASP A 123 21.92 -12.45 -20.53
N ARG A 124 22.31 -11.67 -21.55
CA ARG A 124 23.58 -10.93 -21.59
C ARG A 124 23.72 -9.92 -20.45
N TYR A 125 22.62 -9.42 -19.92
CA TYR A 125 22.58 -8.33 -18.93
C TYR A 125 22.53 -8.80 -17.47
N LEU A 126 22.72 -10.11 -17.21
CA LEU A 126 22.66 -10.70 -15.86
C LEU A 126 24.00 -11.29 -15.39
N ARG A 127 25.09 -11.03 -16.12
CA ARG A 127 26.44 -11.50 -15.79
C ARG A 127 27.34 -10.38 -15.32
#